data_AF-A0A6A3UT09-F1
#
_entry.id   AF-A0A6A3UT09-F1
#
_cell.length_a   1.000
_cell.length_b   1.000
_cell.length_c   1.000
_cell.angle_alpha   90.00
_cell.angle_beta   90.00
_cell.angle_gamma   90.00
#
_symmetry.space_group_name_H-M   'P 1'
#
loop_
_entity.id
_entity.type
_entity.pdbx_description
1 polymer ?
#
loop_
_entity_poly.entity_id
_entity_poly.type
_entity_poly.pdbx_seq_one_letter_code
_entity_poly.pdbx_strand_id
1 'polypeptide(L)'
;MAEGRRRNFTDEEDLALLRQALGDRPFLQPRGGVLAKWDELAATLVADASFPRDNLSGKTASGRFDKLVKAHRKQSAEAATLSGVSEEESEKTVLLDEIVALLDDYAARTAAAKETEQRKREREEVASLAARRLAMETLRESTEDSSPPKKRKETELKELLLSIKKGAGRQQGGSRGAGGAACSRAQGRSRGVSSSASRSKRAHVEARWCSDE
;
A
#
# COMPACT_ATOMS: atom_id res chain seq x y z
N MET A 1 -9.70 27.38 41.16
CA MET A 1 -10.01 26.31 40.19
C MET A 1 -10.93 26.89 39.11
N ALA A 2 -10.36 27.35 37.99
CA ALA A 2 -11.15 27.88 36.87
C ALA A 2 -11.14 26.87 35.71
N GLU A 3 -11.72 25.69 35.95
CA GLU A 3 -12.02 24.74 34.88
C GLU A 3 -13.37 25.13 34.30
N GLY A 4 -13.41 25.61 33.05
CA GLY A 4 -14.71 25.92 32.46
C GLY A 4 -14.74 26.81 31.22
N ARG A 5 -13.64 27.03 30.51
CA ARG A 5 -13.71 27.62 29.16
C ARG A 5 -13.01 26.70 28.19
N ARG A 6 -13.75 26.19 27.19
CA ARG A 6 -13.15 25.45 26.07
C ARG A 6 -12.17 26.39 25.38
N ARG A 7 -10.88 26.19 25.62
CA ARG A 7 -9.81 26.97 24.97
C ARG A 7 -9.75 26.58 23.50
N ASN A 8 -9.87 27.58 22.62
CA ASN A 8 -9.70 27.40 21.19
C ASN A 8 -8.25 27.05 20.86
N PHE A 9 -8.06 26.36 19.74
CA PHE A 9 -6.73 26.10 19.19
C PHE A 9 -6.15 27.39 18.61
N THR A 10 -4.90 27.66 18.96
CA THR A 10 -4.03 28.69 18.41
C THR A 10 -3.31 28.18 17.16
N ASP A 11 -2.72 29.09 16.37
CA ASP A 11 -1.99 28.68 15.17
C ASP A 11 -0.73 27.86 15.49
N GLU A 12 -0.05 28.14 16.61
CA GLU A 12 1.08 27.35 17.10
C GLU A 12 0.66 25.91 17.46
N GLU A 13 -0.48 25.75 18.15
CA GLU A 13 -1.05 24.43 18.45
C GLU A 13 -1.45 23.68 17.16
N ASP A 14 -2.01 24.39 16.18
CA ASP A 14 -2.34 23.80 14.87
C ASP A 14 -1.08 23.35 14.12
N LEU A 15 -0.02 24.16 14.11
CA LEU A 15 1.25 23.81 13.47
C LEU A 15 1.89 22.58 14.13
N ALA A 16 1.96 22.55 15.45
CA ALA A 16 2.47 21.38 16.18
C ALA A 16 1.65 20.12 15.87
N LEU A 17 0.32 20.25 15.86
CA LEU A 17 -0.58 19.16 15.50
C LEU A 17 -0.35 18.66 14.08
N LEU A 18 -0.21 19.56 13.10
CA LEU A 18 -0.01 19.19 11.69
C LEU A 18 1.35 18.56 11.45
N ARG A 19 2.43 19.10 12.04
CA ARG A 19 3.78 18.51 11.96
C ARG A 19 3.80 17.09 12.51
N GLN A 20 3.25 16.90 13.72
CA GLN A 20 3.21 15.57 14.34
C GLN A 20 2.31 14.61 13.55
N ALA A 21 1.16 15.08 13.05
CA ALA A 21 0.25 14.27 12.24
C ALA A 21 0.89 13.81 10.94
N LEU A 22 1.69 14.67 10.29
CA LEU A 22 2.42 14.31 9.08
C LEU A 22 3.48 13.22 9.34
N GLY A 23 4.15 13.28 10.50
CA GLY A 23 5.10 12.26 10.94
C GLY A 23 4.45 10.91 11.27
N ASP A 24 3.45 10.92 12.15
CA ASP A 24 2.84 9.69 12.70
C ASP A 24 1.78 9.07 11.78
N ARG A 25 1.20 9.89 10.88
CA ARG A 25 0.15 9.54 9.91
C ARG A 25 -1.04 8.78 10.53
N PRO A 26 -1.65 9.29 11.62
CA PRO A 26 -2.80 8.64 12.24
C PRO A 26 -4.04 8.61 11.33
N PHE A 27 -4.12 9.52 10.35
CA PHE A 27 -5.22 9.62 9.38
C PHE A 27 -5.17 8.56 8.27
N LEU A 28 -4.05 7.84 8.09
CA LEU A 28 -3.91 6.77 7.09
C LEU A 28 -4.19 5.37 7.68
N GLN A 29 -4.62 5.30 8.94
CA GLN A 29 -4.77 4.03 9.63
C GLN A 29 -5.99 3.24 9.11
N PRO A 30 -5.89 1.91 8.99
CA PRO A 30 -7.04 1.06 8.67
C PRO A 30 -8.16 1.19 9.70
N ARG A 31 -9.39 0.85 9.27
CA ARG A 31 -10.57 0.88 10.17
C ARG A 31 -10.30 0.07 11.43
N GLY A 32 -10.63 0.65 12.59
CA GLY A 32 -10.51 0.02 13.91
C GLY A 32 -9.30 0.45 14.75
N GLY A 33 -8.29 1.12 14.16
CA GLY A 33 -7.09 1.57 14.89
C GLY A 33 -6.86 3.09 14.90
N VAL A 34 -7.65 3.85 14.14
CA VAL A 34 -7.45 5.28 13.90
C VAL A 34 -7.41 6.08 15.21
N LEU A 35 -8.37 5.86 16.13
CA LEU A 35 -8.45 6.65 17.35
C LEU A 35 -7.27 6.40 18.30
N ALA A 36 -6.81 5.15 18.43
CA ALA A 36 -5.64 4.81 19.25
C ALA A 36 -4.39 5.55 18.75
N LYS A 37 -4.21 5.65 17.43
CA LYS A 37 -3.10 6.41 16.83
C LYS A 37 -3.21 7.91 17.07
N TRP A 38 -4.44 8.44 17.10
CA TRP A 38 -4.66 9.82 17.52
C TRP A 38 -4.39 10.04 19.01
N ASP A 39 -4.70 9.07 19.87
CA ASP A 39 -4.39 9.12 21.30
C ASP A 39 -2.86 9.07 21.55
N GLU A 40 -2.13 8.22 20.82
CA GLU A 40 -0.66 8.18 20.84
C GLU A 40 -0.04 9.53 20.39
N LEU A 41 -0.56 10.10 19.30
CA LEU A 41 -0.13 11.43 18.83
C LEU A 41 -0.42 12.50 19.88
N ALA A 42 -1.61 12.48 20.47
CA ALA A 42 -2.01 13.46 21.47
C ALA A 42 -1.14 13.36 22.74
N ALA A 43 -0.81 12.15 23.18
CA ALA A 43 0.11 11.92 24.28
C ALA A 43 1.52 12.44 23.97
N THR A 44 1.99 12.26 22.73
CA THR A 44 3.29 12.77 22.28
C THR A 44 3.34 14.29 22.32
N LEU A 45 2.29 14.97 21.83
CA LEU A 45 2.20 16.43 21.89
C LEU A 45 2.15 16.94 23.33
N VAL A 46 1.36 16.32 24.21
CA VAL A 46 1.27 16.73 25.63
C VAL A 46 2.58 16.49 26.38
N ALA A 47 3.39 15.51 25.98
CA ALA A 47 4.69 15.25 26.57
C ALA A 47 5.77 16.26 26.15
N ASP A 48 5.58 16.97 25.03
CA ASP A 48 6.49 18.04 24.61
C ASP A 48 6.24 19.30 25.43
N ALA A 49 7.27 19.76 26.14
CA ALA A 49 7.23 20.98 26.95
C ALA A 49 6.96 22.25 26.11
N SER A 50 7.20 22.19 24.80
CA SER A 50 6.94 23.29 23.87
C SER A 50 5.47 23.37 23.44
N PHE A 51 4.68 22.32 23.70
CA PHE A 51 3.28 22.31 23.36
C PHE A 51 2.49 23.06 24.45
N PRO A 52 1.76 24.13 24.11
CA PRO A 52 1.20 25.06 25.10
C PRO A 52 -0.03 24.52 25.84
N ARG A 53 -0.34 23.23 25.72
CA ARG A 53 -1.54 22.59 26.26
C ARG A 53 -1.19 21.35 27.06
N ASP A 54 -1.71 21.32 28.28
CA ASP A 54 -1.53 20.30 29.31
C ASP A 54 -2.36 19.03 29.07
N ASN A 55 -3.47 19.14 28.33
CA ASN A 55 -4.31 18.00 28.01
C ASN A 55 -4.81 18.00 26.55
N LEU A 56 -4.66 16.87 25.88
CA LEU A 56 -5.19 16.66 24.55
C LEU A 56 -5.67 15.21 24.44
N SER A 57 -6.90 15.02 23.96
CA SER A 57 -7.41 13.68 23.62
C SER A 57 -7.27 13.44 22.13
N GLY A 58 -7.10 12.18 21.71
CA GLY A 58 -7.04 11.83 20.30
C GLY A 58 -8.30 12.24 19.54
N LYS A 59 -9.48 12.16 20.18
CA LYS A 59 -10.75 12.64 19.60
C LYS A 59 -10.75 14.15 19.34
N THR A 60 -10.16 14.93 20.24
CA THR A 60 -10.05 16.39 20.07
C THR A 60 -9.04 16.71 18.97
N ALA A 61 -7.89 16.03 18.97
CA ALA A 61 -6.85 16.18 17.95
C ALA A 61 -7.37 15.85 16.55
N SER A 62 -8.00 14.68 16.38
CA SER A 62 -8.58 14.24 15.10
C SER A 62 -9.68 15.21 14.64
N GLY A 63 -10.55 15.64 15.55
CA GLY A 63 -11.62 16.59 15.23
C GLY A 63 -11.11 17.99 14.86
N ARG A 64 -9.96 18.42 15.41
CA ARG A 64 -9.31 19.67 14.99
C ARG A 64 -8.64 19.51 13.62
N PHE A 65 -7.90 18.43 13.42
CA PHE A 65 -7.27 18.09 12.16
C PHE A 65 -8.30 18.06 11.00
N ASP A 66 -9.43 17.38 11.19
CA ASP A 66 -10.49 17.32 10.18
C ASP A 66 -11.03 18.70 9.80
N LYS A 67 -11.14 19.62 10.77
CA LYS A 67 -11.58 21.00 10.50
C LYS A 67 -10.54 21.76 9.70
N LEU A 68 -9.26 21.60 10.00
CA LEU A 68 -8.17 22.25 9.27
C LEU A 68 -8.12 21.77 7.82
N VAL A 69 -8.15 20.46 7.59
CA VAL A 69 -8.16 19.88 6.24
C VAL A 69 -9.38 20.35 5.44
N LYS A 70 -10.57 20.39 6.04
CA LYS A 70 -11.78 20.87 5.37
C LYS A 70 -11.71 22.36 5.02
N ALA A 71 -11.22 23.18 5.94
CA ALA A 71 -11.05 24.60 5.71
C ALA A 71 -10.06 24.86 4.57
N HIS A 72 -8.92 24.15 4.57
CA HIS A 72 -7.89 24.24 3.53
C HIS A 72 -8.44 23.87 2.16
N ARG A 73 -9.09 22.71 2.02
CA ARG A 73 -9.69 22.28 0.74
C ARG A 73 -10.68 23.31 0.19
N LYS A 74 -11.44 23.97 1.07
CA LYS A 74 -12.37 25.04 0.67
C LYS A 74 -11.61 26.28 0.19
N GLN A 75 -10.59 26.71 0.92
CA GLN A 75 -9.74 27.85 0.56
C GLN A 75 -9.01 27.61 -0.77
N SER A 76 -8.41 26.43 -0.97
CA SER A 76 -7.73 26.08 -2.23
C SER A 76 -8.70 26.07 -3.42
N ALA A 77 -9.94 25.59 -3.23
CA ALA A 77 -10.97 25.62 -4.27
C ALA A 77 -11.40 27.06 -4.62
N GLU A 78 -11.60 27.91 -3.61
CA GLU A 78 -11.93 29.33 -3.80
C GLU A 78 -10.77 30.09 -4.49
N ALA A 79 -9.53 29.87 -4.06
CA ALA A 79 -8.34 30.44 -4.68
C ALA A 79 -8.17 29.99 -6.14
N ALA A 80 -8.43 28.72 -6.45
CA ALA A 80 -8.39 28.21 -7.83
C ALA A 80 -9.41 28.91 -8.76
N THR A 81 -10.54 29.40 -8.21
CA THR A 81 -11.51 30.18 -8.98
C THR A 81 -11.13 31.65 -9.14
N LEU A 82 -10.31 32.18 -8.23
CA LEU A 82 -9.85 33.56 -8.20
C LEU A 82 -8.43 33.62 -8.78
N SER A 83 -8.30 33.32 -10.09
CA SER A 83 -7.03 33.34 -10.82
C SER A 83 -6.36 34.72 -10.74
N GLY A 84 -5.34 34.88 -9.90
CA GLY A 84 -4.46 36.05 -9.97
C GLY A 84 -3.73 36.47 -8.70
N VAL A 85 -3.97 35.85 -7.54
CA VAL A 85 -3.28 36.24 -6.29
C VAL A 85 -2.32 35.14 -5.86
N SER A 86 -1.02 35.41 -6.00
CA SER A 86 0.05 34.67 -5.32
C SER A 86 0.07 35.14 -3.87
N GLU A 87 -0.62 34.43 -2.98
CA GLU A 87 -0.50 34.65 -1.54
C GLU A 87 0.80 34.00 -1.02
N GLU A 88 1.33 34.53 0.07
CA GLU A 88 2.50 33.99 0.75
C GLU A 88 2.15 32.62 1.36
N GLU A 89 2.82 31.56 0.90
CA GLU A 89 2.60 30.20 1.39
C GLU A 89 3.14 30.08 2.82
N SER A 90 2.23 30.16 3.79
CA SER A 90 2.55 29.87 5.18
C SER A 90 2.99 28.41 5.36
N GLU A 91 3.80 28.11 6.37
CA GLU A 91 4.15 26.72 6.69
C GLU A 91 2.91 25.84 6.89
N LYS A 92 1.86 26.41 7.48
CA LYS A 92 0.57 25.74 7.70
C LYS A 92 -0.06 25.28 6.39
N THR A 93 -0.04 26.13 5.35
CA THR A 93 -0.59 25.78 4.04
C THR A 93 0.24 24.68 3.37
N VAL A 94 1.57 24.77 3.43
CA VAL A 94 2.47 23.73 2.89
C VAL A 94 2.22 22.37 3.55
N LEU A 95 2.12 22.32 4.88
CA LEU A 95 1.82 21.09 5.61
C LEU A 95 0.43 20.54 5.22
N LEU A 96 -0.56 21.41 5.07
CA LEU A 96 -1.91 20.99 4.70
C LEU A 96 -1.97 20.48 3.25
N ASP A 97 -1.23 21.07 2.31
CA ASP A 97 -1.11 20.59 0.94
C ASP A 97 -0.51 19.18 0.89
N GLU A 98 0.58 18.94 1.62
CA GLU A 98 1.20 17.61 1.70
C GLU A 98 0.25 16.58 2.32
N ILE A 99 -0.41 16.93 3.43
CA ILE A 99 -1.38 16.06 4.10
C ILE A 99 -2.57 15.75 3.18
N VAL A 100 -3.08 16.73 2.45
CA VAL A 100 -4.19 16.53 1.49
C VAL A 100 -3.76 15.60 0.37
N ALA A 101 -2.56 15.79 -0.19
CA ALA A 101 -2.02 14.91 -1.21
C ALA A 101 -1.93 13.45 -0.71
N LEU A 102 -1.43 13.23 0.51
CA LEU A 102 -1.38 11.89 1.12
C LEU A 102 -2.75 11.26 1.32
N LEU A 103 -3.75 12.06 1.73
CA LEU A 103 -5.13 11.60 1.90
C LEU A 103 -5.75 11.16 0.57
N ASP A 104 -5.56 11.97 -0.49
CA ASP A 104 -6.13 11.68 -1.81
C ASP A 104 -5.42 10.48 -2.46
N ASP A 105 -4.10 10.37 -2.32
CA ASP A 105 -3.32 9.20 -2.73
C ASP A 105 -3.82 7.91 -2.07
N TYR A 106 -4.06 7.95 -0.75
CA TYR A 106 -4.57 6.81 -0.01
C TYR A 106 -6.01 6.46 -0.43
N ALA A 107 -6.86 7.46 -0.64
CA ALA A 107 -8.21 7.26 -1.15
C ALA A 107 -8.19 6.59 -2.55
N ALA A 108 -7.34 7.06 -3.46
CA ALA A 108 -7.18 6.49 -4.80
C ALA A 108 -6.69 5.03 -4.74
N ARG A 109 -5.65 4.74 -3.94
CA ARG A 109 -5.11 3.38 -3.77
C ARG A 109 -6.15 2.42 -3.19
N THR A 110 -6.90 2.87 -2.18
CA THR A 110 -7.93 2.02 -1.54
C THR A 110 -9.16 1.82 -2.44
N ALA A 111 -9.51 2.79 -3.28
CA ALA A 111 -10.56 2.64 -4.29
C ALA A 111 -10.14 1.65 -5.38
N ALA A 112 -8.94 1.79 -5.94
CA ALA A 112 -8.40 0.88 -6.95
C ALA A 112 -8.33 -0.56 -6.43
N ALA A 113 -7.86 -0.77 -5.19
CA ALA A 113 -7.83 -2.10 -4.58
C ALA A 113 -9.23 -2.73 -4.50
N LYS A 114 -10.24 -1.97 -4.05
CA LYS A 114 -11.63 -2.44 -3.99
C LYS A 114 -12.19 -2.77 -5.38
N GLU A 115 -11.90 -1.93 -6.37
CA GLU A 115 -12.34 -2.15 -7.75
C GLU A 115 -11.73 -3.44 -8.34
N THR A 116 -10.43 -3.67 -8.12
CA THR A 116 -9.78 -4.90 -8.59
C THR A 116 -10.37 -6.16 -7.97
N GLU A 117 -10.66 -6.12 -6.66
CA GLU A 117 -11.32 -7.20 -5.93
C GLU A 117 -12.75 -7.42 -6.42
N GLN A 118 -13.51 -6.35 -6.64
CA GLN A 118 -14.86 -6.43 -7.18
C GLN A 118 -14.87 -7.04 -8.59
N ARG A 119 -13.98 -6.57 -9.48
CA ARG A 119 -13.87 -7.11 -10.84
C ARG A 119 -13.48 -8.58 -10.86
N LYS A 120 -12.66 -9.03 -9.90
CA LYS A 120 -12.32 -10.44 -9.72
C LYS A 120 -13.56 -11.25 -9.33
N ARG A 121 -14.35 -10.79 -8.36
CA ARG A 121 -15.60 -11.43 -7.95
C ARG A 121 -16.61 -11.51 -9.09
N GLU A 122 -16.81 -10.42 -9.83
CA GLU A 122 -17.70 -10.39 -10.99
C GLU A 122 -17.27 -11.41 -12.07
N ARG A 123 -15.96 -11.55 -12.32
CA ARG A 123 -15.44 -12.58 -13.25
C ARG A 123 -15.71 -14.00 -12.76
N GLU A 124 -15.50 -14.26 -11.46
CA GLU A 124 -15.79 -15.56 -10.85
C GLU A 124 -17.29 -15.88 -10.90
N GLU A 125 -18.15 -14.89 -10.66
CA GLU A 125 -19.60 -15.02 -10.77
C GLU A 125 -20.04 -15.32 -12.21
N VAL A 126 -19.52 -14.58 -13.19
CA VAL A 126 -19.79 -14.83 -14.62
C VAL A 126 -19.32 -16.23 -15.04
N ALA A 127 -18.10 -16.63 -14.63
CA ALA A 127 -17.59 -17.97 -14.91
C ALA A 127 -18.46 -19.07 -14.28
N SER A 128 -18.92 -18.85 -13.03
CA SER A 128 -19.80 -19.80 -12.34
C SER A 128 -21.17 -19.92 -13.03
N LEU A 129 -21.73 -18.83 -13.53
CA LEU A 129 -23.00 -18.83 -14.28
C LEU A 129 -22.84 -19.54 -15.62
N ALA A 130 -21.73 -19.31 -16.33
CA ALA A 130 -21.43 -20.00 -17.57
C ALA A 130 -21.29 -21.52 -17.37
N ALA A 131 -20.56 -21.94 -16.33
CA ALA A 131 -20.41 -23.36 -15.98
C ALA A 131 -21.76 -24.01 -15.65
N ARG A 132 -22.61 -23.33 -14.85
CA ARG A 132 -23.97 -23.81 -14.55
C ARG A 132 -24.82 -23.94 -15.81
N ARG A 133 -24.77 -22.96 -16.72
CA ARG A 133 -25.52 -22.99 -17.98
C ARG A 133 -25.08 -24.16 -18.87
N LEU A 134 -23.78 -24.33 -19.06
CA LEU A 134 -23.22 -25.42 -19.86
C LEU A 134 -23.62 -26.79 -19.29
N ALA A 135 -23.53 -26.96 -17.96
CA ALA A 135 -23.95 -28.20 -17.33
C ALA A 135 -25.45 -28.51 -17.56
N MET A 136 -26.33 -27.51 -17.44
CA MET A 136 -27.76 -27.66 -17.72
C MET A 136 -28.05 -28.01 -19.19
N GLU A 137 -27.30 -27.43 -20.12
CA GLU A 137 -27.43 -27.71 -21.55
C GLU A 137 -27.03 -29.16 -21.87
N THR A 138 -25.91 -29.65 -21.32
CA THR A 138 -25.48 -31.05 -21.50
C THR A 138 -26.48 -32.06 -20.94
N LEU A 139 -27.13 -31.73 -19.81
CA LEU A 139 -28.17 -32.58 -19.24
C LEU A 139 -29.38 -32.65 -20.18
N ARG A 140 -29.80 -31.52 -20.74
CA ARG A 140 -30.93 -31.46 -21.68
C ARG A 140 -30.66 -32.26 -22.96
N GLU A 141 -29.48 -32.13 -23.55
CA GLU A 141 -29.10 -32.87 -24.76
C GLU A 141 -29.12 -34.39 -24.50
N SER A 142 -28.65 -34.82 -23.33
CA SER A 142 -28.68 -36.25 -22.95
C SER A 142 -30.08 -36.84 -22.75
N THR A 143 -31.11 -36.00 -22.52
CA THR A 143 -32.52 -36.44 -22.40
C THR A 143 -33.27 -36.50 -23.74
N GLU A 144 -32.87 -35.69 -24.72
CA GLU A 144 -33.55 -35.63 -26.04
C GLU A 144 -33.07 -36.75 -27.00
N ASP A 145 -31.90 -37.35 -26.78
CA ASP A 145 -31.34 -38.44 -27.61
C ASP A 145 -31.59 -39.86 -27.04
N SER A 146 -32.77 -40.07 -26.44
CA SER A 146 -33.21 -41.38 -25.95
C SER A 146 -33.69 -42.29 -27.09
N SER A 147 -32.77 -42.70 -27.96
CA SER A 147 -32.91 -43.88 -28.84
C SER A 147 -31.88 -44.95 -28.42
N PRO A 148 -32.25 -46.23 -28.23
CA PRO A 148 -31.41 -47.19 -27.54
C PRO A 148 -30.10 -47.49 -28.28
N PRO A 149 -28.95 -47.60 -27.57
CA PRO A 149 -27.64 -47.71 -28.20
C PRO A 149 -27.48 -49.07 -28.90
N LYS A 150 -27.52 -49.08 -30.23
CA LYS A 150 -27.05 -50.20 -31.06
C LYS A 150 -25.54 -50.37 -30.84
N LYS A 151 -25.14 -51.59 -30.45
CA LYS A 151 -23.79 -52.07 -30.10
C LYS A 151 -22.72 -51.98 -31.22
N ARG A 152 -22.55 -50.83 -31.87
CA ARG A 152 -21.53 -50.63 -32.93
C ARG A 152 -20.52 -49.51 -32.67
N LYS A 153 -20.64 -48.74 -31.58
CA LYS A 153 -19.78 -47.56 -31.33
C LYS A 153 -18.44 -47.88 -30.67
N GLU A 154 -18.25 -49.06 -30.08
CA GLU A 154 -17.00 -49.38 -29.36
C GLU A 154 -15.81 -49.54 -30.32
N THR A 155 -16.04 -50.02 -31.55
CA THR A 155 -15.00 -50.14 -32.57
C THR A 155 -14.58 -48.78 -33.12
N GLU A 156 -15.53 -47.88 -33.36
CA GLU A 156 -15.26 -46.51 -33.81
C GLU A 156 -14.52 -45.70 -32.74
N LEU A 157 -14.89 -45.90 -31.46
CA LEU A 157 -14.25 -45.24 -30.33
C LEU A 157 -12.82 -45.77 -30.12
N LYS A 158 -12.58 -47.06 -30.33
CA LYS A 158 -11.23 -47.66 -30.35
C LYS A 158 -10.40 -47.14 -31.52
N GLU A 159 -10.99 -46.99 -32.71
CA GLU A 159 -10.32 -46.47 -33.90
C GLU A 159 -9.93 -44.98 -33.76
N LEU A 160 -10.80 -44.17 -33.16
CA LEU A 160 -10.51 -42.78 -32.82
C LEU A 160 -9.39 -42.67 -31.77
N LEU A 161 -9.39 -43.55 -30.74
CA LEU A 161 -8.32 -43.56 -29.74
C LEU A 161 -6.95 -43.92 -30.34
N LEU A 162 -6.94 -44.89 -31.27
CA LEU A 162 -5.75 -45.28 -32.03
C LEU A 162 -5.24 -44.12 -32.90
N SER A 163 -6.15 -43.35 -33.49
CA SER A 163 -5.84 -42.18 -34.32
C SER A 163 -5.20 -41.04 -33.51
N ILE A 164 -5.74 -40.77 -32.32
CA ILE A 164 -5.20 -39.76 -31.40
C ILE A 164 -3.81 -40.19 -30.87
N LYS A 165 -3.63 -41.47 -30.52
CA LYS A 165 -2.34 -42.03 -30.08
C LYS A 165 -1.28 -41.95 -31.19
N LYS A 166 -1.65 -42.20 -32.45
CA LYS A 166 -0.76 -42.14 -33.61
C LYS A 166 -0.38 -40.70 -33.99
N GLY A 167 -1.26 -39.72 -33.73
CA GLY A 167 -0.98 -38.29 -33.89
C GLY A 167 -0.04 -37.72 -32.81
N ALA A 168 -0.18 -38.17 -31.56
CA ALA A 168 0.66 -37.73 -30.44
C ALA A 168 2.14 -38.17 -30.57
N GLY A 169 2.41 -39.28 -31.25
CA GLY A 169 3.78 -39.76 -31.49
C GLY A 169 4.55 -38.96 -32.55
N ARG A 170 3.86 -38.23 -33.44
CA ARG A 170 4.51 -37.49 -34.55
C ARG A 170 5.00 -36.09 -34.14
N GLN A 171 4.50 -35.52 -33.05
CA GLN A 171 4.93 -34.20 -32.55
C GLN A 171 6.10 -34.26 -31.55
N GLN A 172 6.48 -35.44 -31.02
CA GLN A 172 7.62 -35.58 -30.09
C GLN A 172 9.00 -35.75 -30.76
N GLY A 173 9.09 -35.69 -32.10
CA GLY A 173 10.35 -35.81 -32.83
C GLY A 173 11.09 -34.50 -33.17
N GLY A 174 10.59 -33.33 -32.73
CA GLY A 174 10.97 -32.03 -33.29
C GLY A 174 11.72 -31.02 -32.41
N SER A 175 12.16 -31.36 -31.18
CA SER A 175 12.87 -30.39 -30.32
C SER A 175 14.16 -30.91 -29.66
N ARG A 176 14.98 -31.66 -30.43
CA ARG A 176 16.37 -31.93 -30.05
C ARG A 176 17.32 -31.24 -31.02
N GLY A 177 17.68 -29.99 -30.72
CA GLY A 177 18.72 -29.28 -31.46
C GLY A 177 18.79 -27.78 -31.20
N ALA A 178 19.17 -27.37 -29.98
CA ALA A 178 19.81 -26.07 -29.72
C ALA A 178 20.34 -26.05 -28.28
N GLY A 179 21.39 -26.83 -28.03
CA GLY A 179 22.19 -26.73 -26.82
C GLY A 179 23.57 -26.20 -27.16
N GLY A 180 24.00 -25.14 -26.48
CA GLY A 180 25.41 -24.92 -26.16
C GLY A 180 26.15 -23.78 -26.86
N ALA A 181 25.95 -22.55 -26.39
CA ALA A 181 26.94 -21.45 -26.31
C ALA A 181 26.21 -20.24 -25.68
N ALA A 182 26.66 -19.51 -24.68
CA ALA A 182 27.90 -19.46 -23.94
C ALA A 182 27.57 -18.79 -22.59
N CYS A 183 28.04 -19.36 -21.48
CA CYS A 183 28.15 -18.61 -20.23
C CYS A 183 29.53 -18.91 -19.65
N SER A 184 30.50 -18.11 -20.05
CA SER A 184 31.82 -18.11 -19.44
C SER A 184 32.39 -16.70 -19.43
N ARG A 185 32.57 -16.22 -18.20
CA ARG A 185 33.79 -15.54 -17.73
C ARG A 185 33.90 -14.04 -18.03
N ALA A 186 33.53 -13.23 -17.03
CA ALA A 186 34.14 -11.94 -16.78
C ALA A 186 34.37 -11.75 -15.27
N GLN A 187 35.41 -12.40 -14.75
CA GLN A 187 36.09 -11.95 -13.53
C GLN A 187 37.34 -11.19 -13.96
N GLY A 188 37.21 -9.86 -14.05
CA GLY A 188 38.32 -8.94 -14.21
C GLY A 188 38.83 -8.50 -12.85
N ARG A 189 39.96 -9.10 -12.43
CA ARG A 189 40.80 -8.62 -11.33
C ARG A 189 41.35 -7.24 -11.70
N SER A 190 41.04 -6.20 -10.92
CA SER A 190 41.93 -5.06 -10.75
C SER A 190 42.58 -5.19 -9.38
N ARG A 191 43.85 -5.60 -9.39
CA ARG A 191 44.76 -5.46 -8.27
C ARG A 191 45.31 -4.03 -8.30
N GLY A 192 44.96 -3.23 -7.31
CA GLY A 192 45.63 -1.99 -6.96
C GLY A 192 46.02 -2.07 -5.49
N VAL A 193 47.23 -2.54 -5.23
CA VAL A 193 47.92 -2.47 -3.94
C VAL A 193 48.26 -1.01 -3.66
N SER A 194 48.01 -0.52 -2.45
CA SER A 194 49.04 0.09 -1.57
C SER A 194 48.41 0.70 -0.32
N SER A 195 48.99 0.32 0.83
CA SER A 195 49.23 1.09 2.06
C SER A 195 48.06 1.82 2.74
N SER A 196 47.85 1.75 4.05
CA SER A 196 48.71 1.29 5.14
C SER A 196 47.86 1.17 6.40
N ALA A 197 48.12 0.12 7.16
CA ALA A 197 47.61 -0.04 8.52
C ALA A 197 48.21 1.02 9.44
N SER A 198 47.41 1.54 10.38
CA SER A 198 47.90 1.88 11.71
C SER A 198 46.78 1.70 12.73
N ARG A 199 46.99 0.64 13.51
CA ARG A 199 46.39 0.32 14.80
C ARG A 199 46.58 1.51 15.75
N SER A 200 45.55 1.87 16.52
CA SER A 200 45.82 2.26 17.91
C SER A 200 44.65 1.87 18.81
N LYS A 201 44.97 1.06 19.81
CA LYS A 201 44.10 0.65 20.90
C LYS A 201 44.26 1.66 22.04
N ARG A 202 43.12 2.04 22.63
CA ARG A 202 42.84 2.09 24.08
C ARG A 202 43.85 2.82 24.99
N ALA A 203 43.40 3.95 25.52
CA ALA A 203 43.66 4.45 26.88
C ALA A 203 42.37 5.19 27.28
N HIS A 204 41.54 4.75 28.24
CA HIS A 204 41.73 4.78 29.69
C HIS A 204 42.56 5.98 30.17
N VAL A 205 41.88 7.05 30.55
CA VAL A 205 42.36 7.92 31.62
C VAL A 205 41.19 8.28 32.52
N GLU A 206 41.31 7.79 33.73
CA GLU A 206 40.60 8.17 34.93
C GLU A 206 41.57 9.09 35.70
N ALA A 207 41.15 10.31 35.99
CA ALA A 207 41.67 11.21 37.05
C ALA A 207 40.85 12.51 36.93
N ARG A 208 39.90 12.86 37.81
CA ARG A 208 39.96 13.03 39.27
C ARG A 208 40.99 14.08 39.69
N TRP A 209 40.61 15.36 39.65
CA TRP A 209 41.16 16.39 40.54
C TRP A 209 40.05 17.38 40.95
N CYS A 210 39.70 17.28 42.23
CA CYS A 210 39.15 18.36 43.05
C CYS A 210 40.25 19.38 43.39
N SER A 211 39.81 20.50 43.95
CA SER A 211 40.53 21.56 44.67
C SER A 211 41.03 22.71 43.79
N ASP A 212 41.00 23.97 44.18
CA ASP A 212 40.39 24.76 45.29
C ASP A 212 40.90 26.18 45.00
N GLU A 213 40.04 27.21 44.89
CA GLU A 213 40.30 28.60 45.33
C GLU A 213 39.02 29.42 45.31
#